data_AF-A0A955EA38-F1
#
_entry.id   AF-A0A955EA38-F1
#
_cell.length_a   1.000
_cell.length_b   1.000
_cell.length_c   1.000
_cell.angle_alpha   90.00
_cell.angle_beta   90.00
_cell.angle_gamma   90.00
#
_symmetry.space_group_name_H-M   'P 1'
#
loop_
_entity.id
_entity.type
_entity.pdbx_description
1 polymer ?
#
loop_
_entity_poly.entity_id
_entity_poly.type
_entity_poly.pdbx_seq_one_letter_code
_entity_poly.pdbx_strand_id
1 'polypeptide(L)'
;MTTETKTTPTDAHLELMRHAVGWPKMYRNYFATCPGDSDCCEWDKLVDAGLAIRGRGPSEVLQYQYFHVSEEGISALRRAEGKGEEVTT
;
A
#
# COMPACT_ATOMS: atom_id res chain seq x y z
N MET A 1 5.08 -1.48 -27.55
CA MET A 1 5.71 -0.88 -26.37
C MET A 1 4.65 -0.06 -25.67
N THR A 2 3.92 -0.67 -24.75
CA THR A 2 2.92 0.03 -23.92
C THR A 2 3.67 0.76 -22.83
N THR A 3 3.64 2.09 -22.88
CA THR A 3 4.12 2.95 -21.80
C THR A 3 3.23 2.69 -20.58
N GLU A 4 3.73 1.93 -19.61
CA GLU A 4 3.12 1.82 -18.29
C GLU A 4 3.13 3.22 -17.67
N THR A 5 2.00 3.91 -17.72
CA THR A 5 1.76 5.11 -16.93
C THR A 5 1.91 4.71 -15.47
N LYS A 6 3.05 5.07 -14.88
CA LYS A 6 3.32 4.92 -13.45
C LYS A 6 2.35 5.85 -12.72
N THR A 7 1.20 5.31 -12.31
CA THR A 7 0.11 6.09 -11.71
C THR A 7 0.55 6.63 -10.36
N THR A 8 0.54 7.96 -10.22
CA THR A 8 0.78 8.64 -8.94
C THR A 8 -0.34 8.28 -7.95
N PRO A 9 -0.03 7.86 -6.71
CA PRO A 9 -1.05 7.54 -5.71
C PRO A 9 -1.85 8.79 -5.31
N THR A 10 -3.15 8.61 -5.06
CA THR A 10 -4.05 9.64 -4.56
C THR A 10 -3.86 9.86 -3.05
N ASP A 11 -4.45 10.92 -2.48
CA ASP A 11 -4.39 11.14 -1.03
C ASP A 11 -5.01 9.98 -0.23
N ALA A 12 -6.12 9.42 -0.70
CA ALA A 12 -6.75 8.24 -0.09
C ALA A 12 -5.82 7.02 -0.13
N HIS A 13 -5.10 6.80 -1.23
CA HIS A 13 -4.09 5.76 -1.33
C HIS A 13 -2.94 5.95 -0.33
N LEU A 14 -2.48 7.19 -0.16
CA LEU A 14 -1.43 7.51 0.80
C LEU A 14 -1.90 7.23 2.23
N GLU A 15 -3.14 7.56 2.59
CA GLU A 15 -3.71 7.25 3.91
C GLU A 15 -3.81 5.74 4.18
N LEU A 16 -4.31 4.97 3.20
CA LEU A 16 -4.35 3.50 3.31
C LEU A 16 -2.95 2.91 3.49
N MET A 17 -1.98 3.37 2.70
CA MET A 17 -0.59 2.92 2.82
C MET A 17 0.02 3.30 4.17
N ARG A 18 -0.23 4.52 4.71
CA ARG A 18 0.22 4.93 6.06
C ARG A 18 -0.32 4.02 7.14
N HIS A 19 -1.61 3.72 7.08
CA HIS A 19 -2.26 2.84 8.04
C HIS A 19 -1.66 1.43 8.00
N ALA A 20 -1.45 0.89 6.79
CA ALA A 20 -0.88 -0.44 6.60
C ALA A 20 0.59 -0.58 7.03
N VAL A 21 1.39 0.49 7.01
CA VAL A 21 2.79 0.45 7.47
C VAL A 21 2.91 0.72 8.98
N GLY A 22 1.78 0.83 9.67
CA GLY A 22 1.73 1.03 11.11
C GLY A 22 2.40 2.32 11.58
N TRP A 23 2.44 3.37 10.75
CA TRP A 23 3.04 4.66 11.13
C TRP A 23 2.07 5.47 12.01
N PRO A 24 2.44 5.94 13.23
CA PRO A 24 3.77 5.91 13.85
C PRO A 24 3.99 4.86 14.97
N LYS A 25 3.18 3.79 15.07
CA LYS A 25 3.51 2.47 15.70
C LYS A 25 2.22 1.69 16.01
N MET A 26 1.89 0.67 15.22
CA MET A 26 1.25 -0.58 15.68
C MET A 26 1.53 -1.70 14.67
N TYR A 27 2.44 -2.61 15.03
CA TYR A 27 2.78 -3.99 14.62
C TYR A 27 2.19 -4.71 13.39
N ARG A 28 1.25 -4.17 12.64
CA ARG A 28 0.66 -4.83 11.47
C ARG A 28 1.13 -4.06 10.25
N ASN A 29 2.23 -4.53 9.66
CA ASN A 29 2.71 -4.09 8.34
C ASN A 29 1.78 -4.63 7.23
N TYR A 30 0.46 -4.63 7.46
CA TYR A 30 -0.57 -5.10 6.56
C TYR A 30 -1.92 -4.46 6.87
N PHE A 31 -2.76 -4.34 5.84
CA PHE A 31 -4.17 -3.99 5.94
C PHE A 31 -5.01 -5.24 5.69
N ALA A 32 -6.15 -5.37 6.36
CA ALA A 32 -7.09 -6.47 6.16
C ALA A 32 -8.50 -5.93 5.96
N THR A 33 -9.19 -6.40 4.92
CA THR A 33 -10.55 -5.95 4.54
C THR A 33 -11.32 -7.07 3.84
N CYS A 34 -12.64 -6.99 3.79
CA CYS A 34 -13.46 -7.98 3.12
C CYS A 34 -13.46 -7.76 1.59
N PRO A 35 -13.52 -8.84 0.79
CA PRO A 35 -13.81 -8.73 -0.64
C PRO A 35 -15.08 -7.92 -0.87
N GLY A 36 -15.00 -6.90 -1.73
CA GLY A 36 -16.13 -6.04 -2.09
C GLY A 36 -16.30 -4.79 -1.23
N ASP A 37 -15.54 -4.63 -0.15
CA ASP A 37 -15.44 -3.35 0.57
C ASP A 37 -14.78 -2.29 -0.33
N SER A 38 -15.12 -1.02 -0.12
CA SER A 38 -14.50 0.10 -0.84
C SER A 38 -12.98 0.10 -0.69
N ASP A 39 -12.48 -0.19 0.51
CA ASP A 39 -11.06 -0.23 0.79
C ASP A 39 -10.36 -1.36 0.03
N CYS A 40 -11.02 -2.52 -0.12
CA CYS A 40 -10.51 -3.64 -0.91
C CYS A 40 -10.33 -3.23 -2.38
N CYS A 41 -11.29 -2.49 -2.94
CA CYS A 41 -11.20 -1.97 -4.31
C CYS A 41 -10.04 -0.98 -4.50
N GLU A 42 -9.78 -0.11 -3.51
CA GLU A 42 -8.63 0.81 -3.57
C GLU A 42 -7.29 0.08 -3.42
N TRP A 43 -7.23 -0.96 -2.59
CA TRP A 43 -6.05 -1.81 -2.47
C TRP A 43 -5.76 -2.59 -3.75
N ASP A 44 -6.78 -3.03 -4.48
CA ASP A 44 -6.60 -3.70 -5.77
C ASP A 44 -5.98 -2.76 -6.81
N LYS A 45 -6.39 -1.48 -6.85
CA LYS A 45 -5.74 -0.47 -7.70
C LYS A 45 -4.27 -0.26 -7.32
N LEU A 46 -3.95 -0.29 -6.03
CA LEU A 46 -2.58 -0.20 -5.55
C LEU A 46 -1.74 -1.43 -5.93
N VAL A 47 -2.34 -2.61 -5.96
CA VAL A 47 -1.69 -3.84 -6.43
C VAL A 47 -1.44 -3.77 -7.94
N ASP A 48 -2.42 -3.35 -8.73
CA ASP A 48 -2.29 -3.17 -10.18
C ASP A 48 -1.22 -2.12 -10.54
N ALA A 49 -1.07 -1.09 -9.69
CA ALA A 49 -0.03 -0.07 -9.82
C ALA A 49 1.37 -0.53 -9.32
N GLY A 50 1.50 -1.75 -8.81
CA GLY A 50 2.75 -2.27 -8.23
C GLY A 50 3.16 -1.59 -6.92
N LEU A 51 2.26 -0.86 -6.27
CA LEU A 51 2.50 -0.16 -5.00
C LEU A 51 2.14 -1.02 -3.79
N ALA A 52 1.32 -2.05 -3.95
CA ALA A 52 0.96 -3.00 -2.92
C ALA A 52 1.08 -4.46 -3.40
N ILE A 53 1.06 -5.40 -2.46
CA ILE A 53 1.02 -6.84 -2.73
C ILE A 53 -0.11 -7.48 -1.92
N ARG A 54 -0.79 -8.47 -2.52
CA ARG A 54 -1.74 -9.32 -1.78
C ARG A 54 -0.96 -10.32 -0.93
N GLY A 55 -1.15 -10.25 0.39
CA GLY A 55 -0.59 -11.18 1.36
C GLY A 55 -1.43 -12.45 1.50
N ARG A 56 -0.84 -13.50 2.07
CA ARG A 56 -1.59 -14.67 2.54
C ARG A 56 -1.93 -14.47 4.01
N GLY A 57 -3.23 -14.45 4.31
CA GLY A 57 -3.72 -14.34 5.67
C GLY A 57 -3.48 -15.59 6.51
N PRO A 58 -3.41 -15.48 7.85
CA PRO A 58 -3.27 -16.63 8.74
C PRO A 58 -4.55 -17.48 8.89
N SER A 59 -5.65 -17.11 8.24
CA SER A 59 -6.95 -17.77 8.42
C SER A 59 -7.71 -17.86 7.11
N GLU A 60 -7.93 -19.08 6.63
CA GLU A 60 -8.92 -19.37 5.58
C GLU A 60 -10.37 -19.30 6.12
N VAL A 61 -10.53 -19.17 7.44
CA VAL A 61 -11.83 -19.16 8.13
C VAL A 61 -12.46 -17.77 8.09
N LEU A 62 -11.63 -16.72 8.10
CA LEU A 62 -12.08 -15.34 7.96
C LEU A 62 -11.80 -14.94 6.52
N GLN A 63 -12.85 -14.66 5.74
CA GLN A 63 -12.77 -14.31 4.31
C GLN A 63 -12.12 -12.93 4.07
N TYR A 64 -11.10 -12.56 4.83
CA TYR A 64 -10.37 -11.30 4.68
C TYR A 64 -9.31 -11.42 3.58
N GLN A 65 -9.16 -10.35 2.81
CA GLN A 65 -8.00 -10.11 1.98
C GLN A 65 -6.99 -9.30 2.77
N TYR A 66 -5.72 -9.68 2.64
CA TYR A 66 -4.61 -9.05 3.33
C TYR A 66 -3.74 -8.34 2.30
N PHE A 67 -3.35 -7.12 2.59
CA PHE A 67 -2.54 -6.30 1.70
C PHE A 67 -1.32 -5.75 2.44
N HIS A 68 -0.17 -5.75 1.77
CA HIS A 68 1.04 -5.13 2.27
C HIS A 68 1.49 -4.04 1.28
N VAL A 69 2.10 -2.97 1.79
CA VAL A 69 2.75 -1.99 0.93
C VAL A 69 4.05 -2.58 0.40
N SER A 70 4.27 -2.49 -0.92
CA SER A 70 5.51 -2.92 -1.56
C SER A 70 6.66 -1.94 -1.28
N GLU A 71 7.91 -2.31 -1.59
CA GLU A 71 9.05 -1.39 -1.48
C GLU A 71 8.88 -0.12 -2.34
N GLU A 72 8.30 -0.24 -3.54
CA GLU A 72 7.99 0.91 -4.39
C GLU A 72 6.88 1.78 -3.76
N GLY A 73 5.88 1.16 -3.13
CA GLY A 73 4.84 1.86 -2.37
C GLY A 73 5.40 2.63 -1.17
N ILE A 74 6.33 2.04 -0.41
CA ILE A 74 7.06 2.73 0.67
C ILE A 74 7.85 3.93 0.11
N SER A 75 8.50 3.74 -1.03
CA SER A 75 9.28 4.79 -1.69
C SER A 75 8.38 5.92 -2.22
N ALA A 76 7.19 5.59 -2.73
CA ALA A 76 6.17 6.57 -3.10
C ALA A 76 5.65 7.35 -1.89
N LEU A 77 5.38 6.66 -0.77
CA LEU A 77 4.95 7.27 0.48
C LEU A 77 5.99 8.26 1.01
N ARG A 78 7.27 7.88 1.07
CA ARG A 78 8.37 8.74 1.52
C ARG A 78 8.55 9.99 0.66
N ARG A 79 8.43 9.85 -0.67
CA ARG A 79 8.47 10.98 -1.62
C ARG A 79 7.33 11.95 -1.36
N ALA A 80 6.12 11.43 -1.17
CA ALA A 80 4.93 12.24 -0.89
C ALA A 80 5.02 12.98 0.47
N GLU A 81 5.69 12.39 1.46
CA GLU A 81 5.89 12.99 2.79
C GLU A 81 7.07 13.97 2.86
N GLY A 82 7.74 14.28 1.74
CA GLY A 82 8.88 15.19 1.72
C GLY A 82 10.13 14.64 2.43
N LYS A 83 10.19 13.34 2.71
CA LYS A 83 11.38 12.65 3.24
C LYS A 83 12.24 12.07 2.11
N GLY A 84 12.48 12.88 1.09
CA GLY A 84 13.45 12.59 0.04
C GLY A 84 14.77 13.33 0.34
N GLU A 85 15.83 12.54 0.55
CA GLU A 85 17.24 12.95 0.43
C GLU A 85 17.80 13.99 1.43
N GLU A 86 18.32 13.51 2.56
CA GLU A 86 19.68 13.94 2.94
C GLU A 86 20.66 13.18 2.03
N VAL A 87 20.97 13.78 0.88
CA VAL A 87 22.25 13.52 0.20
C VAL A 87 23.31 14.22 1.04
N THR A 88 24.17 13.46 1.71
CA THR A 88 25.47 13.96 2.16
C THR A 88 26.56 13.28 1.36
N THR A 89 27.23 14.12 0.58
CA THR A 89 28.43 13.97 -0.22
C THR A 89 29.59 13.31 0.52
#